data_AF-X1H7L1-F1
#
_entry.id   AF-X1H7L1-F1
#
_cell.length_a   1.000
_cell.length_b   1.000
_cell.length_c   1.000
_cell.angle_alpha   90.00
_cell.angle_beta   90.00
_cell.angle_gamma   90.00
#
_symmetry.space_group_name_H-M   'P 1'
#
loop_
_entity.id
_entity.type
_entity.pdbx_description
1 polymer ?
#
loop_
_entity_poly.entity_id
_entity_poly.type
_entity_poly.pdbx_seq_one_letter_code
_entity_poly.pdbx_strand_id
1 'polypeptide(L)'
;IIGVDIPKTGKLLRELMHMGQFIQSHSLHFFHLASPDLLLGFDADPKIRNVFGIIDKNPELALMAVKLRKFGQEIIEILGRKKIHPIFAVPGGVNGALSVEGRDKILREVEYVINSAKRAIEIAKDWIEKNKELVE
;
A
#
# COMPACT_ATOMS: atom_id res chain seq x y z
N ILE A 1 11.97 -10.88 25.91
CA ILE A 1 11.40 -12.09 26.55
C ILE A 1 12.35 -13.28 26.43
N ILE A 2 12.72 -13.76 25.23
CA ILE A 2 13.56 -14.97 25.08
C ILE A 2 15.08 -14.72 24.95
N GLY A 3 15.56 -13.47 25.00
CA GLY A 3 17.01 -13.17 24.99
C GLY A 3 17.74 -13.43 23.67
N VAL A 4 17.04 -13.45 22.53
CA VAL A 4 17.60 -13.77 21.21
C VAL A 4 17.58 -12.56 20.29
N ASP A 5 18.69 -12.30 19.59
CA ASP A 5 18.70 -11.49 18.37
C ASP A 5 18.43 -12.39 17.16
N ILE A 6 17.43 -12.02 16.35
CA ILE A 6 16.99 -12.87 15.24
C ILE A 6 18.01 -12.83 14.08
N PRO A 7 18.14 -13.90 13.28
CA PRO A 7 19.04 -13.91 12.12
C PRO A 7 18.75 -12.76 11.14
N LYS A 8 19.78 -12.28 10.42
CA LYS A 8 19.66 -11.21 9.42
C LYS A 8 18.50 -11.46 8.44
N THR A 9 18.36 -12.67 7.93
CA THR A 9 17.25 -13.05 7.03
C THR A 9 15.89 -12.86 7.68
N GLY A 10 15.75 -13.20 8.97
CA GLY A 10 14.52 -12.99 9.72
C GLY A 10 14.16 -11.50 9.89
N LYS A 11 15.16 -10.63 10.10
CA LYS A 11 14.95 -9.17 10.13
C LYS A 11 14.43 -8.65 8.79
N LEU A 12 15.11 -9.00 7.70
CA LEU A 12 14.77 -8.56 6.34
C LEU A 12 13.40 -9.06 5.89
N LEU A 13 13.02 -10.30 6.23
CA LEU A 13 11.71 -10.83 5.85
C LEU A 13 10.57 -10.17 6.65
N ARG A 14 10.80 -9.84 7.94
CA ARG A 14 9.84 -9.04 8.72
C ARG A 14 9.71 -7.63 8.16
N GLU A 15 10.82 -7.02 7.78
CA GLU A 15 10.83 -5.70 7.14
C GLU A 15 10.10 -5.72 5.80
N LEU A 16 10.33 -6.72 4.95
CA LEU A 16 9.61 -6.90 3.69
C LEU A 16 8.10 -7.01 3.92
N MET A 17 7.66 -7.82 4.89
CA MET A 17 6.24 -7.90 5.27
C MET A 17 5.71 -6.54 5.76
N HIS A 18 6.49 -5.81 6.56
CA HIS A 18 6.11 -4.50 7.06
C HIS A 18 6.00 -3.46 5.94
N MET A 19 6.90 -3.47 4.96
CA MET A 19 6.80 -2.61 3.77
C MET A 19 5.59 -2.96 2.92
N GLY A 20 5.25 -4.25 2.79
CA GLY A 20 3.96 -4.67 2.19
C GLY A 20 2.76 -4.07 2.94
N GLN A 21 2.78 -4.11 4.28
CA GLN A 21 1.76 -3.47 5.12
C GLN A 21 1.70 -1.95 4.92
N PHE A 22 2.85 -1.28 4.84
CA PHE A 22 2.93 0.16 4.65
C PHE A 22 2.30 0.56 3.32
N ILE A 23 2.68 -0.10 2.23
CA ILE A 23 2.17 0.14 0.87
C ILE A 23 0.66 -0.05 0.83
N GLN A 24 0.14 -1.18 1.33
CA GLN A 24 -1.31 -1.42 1.28
C GLN A 24 -2.11 -0.45 2.15
N SER A 25 -1.56 -0.06 3.31
CA SER A 25 -2.24 0.82 4.26
C SER A 25 -2.31 2.25 3.73
N HIS A 26 -1.21 2.77 3.20
CA HIS A 26 -1.16 4.12 2.66
C HIS A 26 -1.93 4.24 1.35
N SER A 27 -1.86 3.21 0.50
CA SER A 27 -2.69 3.14 -0.72
C SER A 27 -4.19 3.10 -0.38
N LEU A 28 -4.58 2.29 0.62
CA LEU A 28 -5.96 2.26 1.11
C LEU A 28 -6.39 3.64 1.57
N HIS A 29 -5.67 4.23 2.52
CA HIS A 29 -6.02 5.54 3.08
C HIS A 29 -6.10 6.61 2.01
N PHE A 30 -5.04 6.80 1.23
CA PHE A 30 -4.98 7.89 0.26
C PHE A 30 -6.06 7.76 -0.81
N PHE A 31 -6.25 6.59 -1.41
CA PHE A 31 -7.13 6.46 -2.57
C PHE A 31 -8.58 6.08 -2.26
N HIS A 32 -8.85 5.41 -1.13
CA HIS A 32 -10.20 4.99 -0.79
C HIS A 32 -10.86 5.92 0.23
N LEU A 33 -10.07 6.63 1.04
CA LEU A 33 -10.58 7.46 2.13
C LEU A 33 -10.33 8.95 1.87
N ALA A 34 -9.10 9.37 1.57
CA ALA A 34 -8.76 10.79 1.47
C ALA A 34 -9.01 11.39 0.07
N SER A 35 -8.69 10.68 -1.00
CA SER A 35 -8.76 11.22 -2.37
C SER A 35 -10.17 11.59 -2.83
N PRO A 36 -11.28 10.98 -2.36
CA PRO A 36 -12.61 11.50 -2.69
C PRO A 36 -12.78 12.97 -2.27
N ASP A 37 -12.32 13.35 -1.09
CA ASP A 37 -12.34 14.75 -0.65
C ASP A 37 -11.40 15.61 -1.49
N LEU A 38 -10.14 15.18 -1.67
CA LEU A 38 -9.12 15.97 -2.36
C LEU A 38 -9.43 16.16 -3.86
N LEU A 39 -9.97 15.16 -4.53
CA LEU A 39 -10.14 15.15 -5.99
C LEU A 39 -11.56 15.50 -6.45
N LEU A 40 -12.58 15.26 -5.63
CA LEU A 40 -13.96 15.61 -5.96
C LEU A 40 -14.38 16.94 -5.32
N GLY A 41 -13.70 17.37 -4.26
CA GLY A 41 -13.96 18.60 -3.51
C GLY A 41 -14.60 18.33 -2.15
N PHE A 42 -14.27 19.15 -1.16
CA PHE A 42 -14.76 18.98 0.21
C PHE A 42 -16.27 19.18 0.32
N ASP A 43 -16.86 20.01 -0.56
CA ASP A 43 -18.30 20.28 -0.62
C ASP A 43 -19.03 19.42 -1.66
N ALA A 44 -18.37 18.41 -2.27
CA ALA A 44 -19.03 17.52 -3.21
C ALA A 44 -20.19 16.75 -2.56
N ASP A 45 -21.25 16.49 -3.33
CA ASP A 45 -22.42 15.72 -2.86
C ASP A 45 -21.94 14.41 -2.18
N PRO A 46 -22.34 14.13 -0.92
CA PRO A 46 -21.96 12.90 -0.21
C PRO A 46 -22.20 11.61 -1.00
N LYS A 47 -23.17 11.59 -1.92
CA LYS A 47 -23.45 10.44 -2.80
C LYS A 47 -22.29 10.11 -3.73
N ILE A 48 -21.54 11.11 -4.17
CA ILE A 48 -20.40 10.93 -5.08
C ILE A 48 -19.05 11.07 -4.37
N ARG A 49 -18.99 11.71 -3.19
CA ARG A 49 -17.75 11.94 -2.44
C ARG A 49 -17.26 10.69 -1.70
N ASN A 50 -16.97 9.65 -2.47
CA ASN A 50 -16.47 8.36 -2.01
C ASN A 50 -15.70 7.67 -3.15
N VAL A 51 -15.20 6.45 -2.91
CA VAL A 51 -14.40 5.70 -3.89
C VAL A 51 -15.14 5.44 -5.20
N PHE A 52 -16.48 5.33 -5.20
CA PHE A 52 -17.25 5.10 -6.42
C PHE A 52 -17.26 6.34 -7.32
N GLY A 53 -17.33 7.55 -6.77
CA GLY A 53 -17.19 8.76 -7.58
C GLY A 53 -15.80 8.92 -8.20
N ILE A 54 -14.75 8.41 -7.54
CA ILE A 54 -13.41 8.31 -8.14
C ILE A 54 -13.41 7.31 -9.30
N ILE A 55 -14.06 6.16 -9.14
CA ILE A 55 -14.19 5.15 -10.21
C ILE A 55 -14.91 5.75 -11.43
N ASP A 56 -16.01 6.47 -11.22
CA ASP A 56 -16.80 7.05 -12.31
C ASP A 56 -16.03 8.13 -13.08
N LYS A 57 -15.28 9.00 -12.36
CA LYS A 57 -14.52 10.08 -13.00
C LYS A 57 -13.17 9.64 -13.55
N ASN A 58 -12.51 8.69 -12.90
CA ASN A 58 -11.18 8.26 -13.27
C ASN A 58 -10.97 6.75 -12.95
N PRO A 59 -11.49 5.86 -13.80
CA PRO A 59 -11.36 4.42 -13.63
C PRO A 59 -9.92 3.94 -13.59
N GLU A 60 -9.02 4.59 -14.35
CA GLU A 60 -7.60 4.23 -14.42
C GLU A 60 -6.91 4.49 -13.07
N LEU A 61 -7.18 5.64 -12.44
CA LEU A 61 -6.69 5.98 -11.11
C LEU A 61 -7.19 4.98 -10.06
N ALA A 62 -8.47 4.64 -10.11
CA ALA A 62 -9.04 3.64 -9.20
C ALA A 62 -8.39 2.26 -9.38
N LEU A 63 -8.14 1.84 -10.62
CA LEU A 63 -7.45 0.58 -10.90
C LEU A 63 -6.00 0.59 -10.39
N MET A 64 -5.28 1.70 -10.59
CA MET A 64 -3.92 1.88 -10.05
C MET A 64 -3.92 1.77 -8.52
N ALA A 65 -4.88 2.42 -7.85
CA ALA A 65 -5.04 2.36 -6.41
C ALA A 65 -5.29 0.93 -5.89
N VAL A 66 -6.18 0.18 -6.54
CA VAL A 66 -6.45 -1.21 -6.18
C VAL A 66 -5.22 -2.09 -6.37
N LYS A 67 -4.45 -1.89 -7.47
CA LYS A 67 -3.20 -2.63 -7.72
C LYS A 67 -2.12 -2.35 -6.69
N LEU A 68 -1.94 -1.10 -6.26
CA LEU A 68 -1.03 -0.74 -5.17
C LEU A 68 -1.39 -1.47 -3.87
N ARG A 69 -2.67 -1.42 -3.48
CA ARG A 69 -3.15 -2.13 -2.29
C ARG A 69 -2.97 -3.64 -2.42
N LYS A 70 -3.28 -4.20 -3.60
CA LYS A 70 -3.12 -5.62 -3.90
C LYS A 70 -1.67 -6.06 -3.72
N PHE A 71 -0.71 -5.34 -4.28
CA PHE A 71 0.72 -5.68 -4.19
C PHE A 71 1.20 -5.79 -2.75
N GLY A 72 0.88 -4.80 -1.90
CA GLY A 72 1.25 -4.84 -0.48
C GLY A 72 0.61 -6.02 0.26
N GLN A 73 -0.64 -6.36 -0.06
CA GLN A 73 -1.33 -7.52 0.51
C GLN A 73 -0.75 -8.86 0.01
N GLU A 74 -0.31 -8.94 -1.24
CA GLU A 74 0.32 -10.14 -1.79
C GLU A 74 1.68 -10.40 -1.16
N ILE A 75 2.48 -9.37 -0.84
CA ILE A 75 3.70 -9.55 -0.05
C ILE A 75 3.37 -10.17 1.32
N ILE A 76 2.34 -9.66 2.00
CA ILE A 76 1.91 -10.19 3.31
C ILE A 76 1.45 -11.65 3.17
N GLU A 77 0.70 -11.98 2.13
CA GLU A 77 0.22 -13.34 1.88
C GLU A 77 1.33 -14.31 1.50
N ILE A 78 2.27 -13.91 0.63
CA ILE A 78 3.42 -14.73 0.20
C ILE A 78 4.25 -15.15 1.42
N LEU A 79 4.44 -14.25 2.38
CA LEU A 79 5.23 -14.53 3.58
C LEU A 79 4.38 -15.19 4.70
N GLY A 80 3.18 -14.66 4.95
CA GLY A 80 2.34 -14.99 6.11
C GLY A 80 1.16 -15.92 5.83
N ARG A 81 1.04 -16.44 4.61
CA ARG A 81 -0.02 -17.34 4.10
C ARG A 81 -1.43 -16.76 4.08
N LYS A 82 -1.63 -15.56 4.65
CA LYS A 82 -2.89 -14.83 4.72
C LYS A 82 -2.60 -13.35 4.55
N LYS A 83 -3.49 -12.64 3.87
CA LYS A 83 -3.45 -11.17 3.73
C LYS A 83 -3.70 -10.45 5.05
N ILE A 84 -4.62 -10.98 5.85
CA ILE A 84 -5.06 -10.38 7.11
C ILE A 84 -4.71 -11.34 8.24
N HIS A 85 -4.13 -10.79 9.31
CA HIS A 85 -3.60 -11.55 10.45
C HIS A 85 -2.59 -12.63 10.03
N PRO A 86 -1.46 -12.23 9.41
CA PRO A 86 -0.42 -13.17 8.99
C PRO A 86 0.22 -13.87 10.19
N ILE A 87 0.54 -15.14 10.00
CA ILE A 87 1.17 -15.99 11.02
C ILE A 87 2.63 -16.28 10.63
N PHE A 88 3.47 -15.23 10.62
CA PHE A 88 4.83 -15.32 10.08
C PHE A 88 5.93 -15.06 11.12
N ALA A 89 5.81 -13.96 11.86
CA ALA A 89 6.75 -13.61 12.90
C ALA A 89 6.53 -14.49 14.14
N VAL A 90 7.57 -15.21 14.54
CA VAL A 90 7.59 -16.08 15.73
C VAL A 90 8.77 -15.70 16.63
N PRO A 91 8.78 -16.09 17.92
CA PRO A 91 9.96 -15.91 18.77
C PRO A 91 11.21 -16.51 18.10
N GLY A 92 12.28 -15.73 17.99
CA GLY A 92 13.54 -16.15 17.35
C GLY A 92 13.66 -15.87 15.84
N GLY A 93 12.58 -15.45 15.16
CA GLY A 93 12.67 -15.07 13.74
C GLY A 93 11.36 -15.17 12.97
N VAL A 94 11.35 -15.98 11.92
CA VAL A 94 10.20 -16.22 11.05
C VAL A 94 10.02 -17.72 10.83
N ASN A 95 8.79 -18.17 10.59
CA ASN A 95 8.47 -19.60 10.45
C ASN A 95 8.51 -20.13 9.00
N GLY A 96 8.97 -19.32 8.05
CA GLY A 96 9.10 -19.69 6.64
C GLY A 96 10.15 -18.86 5.92
N ALA A 97 10.77 -19.46 4.91
CA ALA A 97 11.63 -18.74 3.97
C ALA A 97 10.80 -18.16 2.82
N LEU A 98 11.31 -17.09 2.19
CA LEU A 98 10.77 -16.61 0.92
C LEU A 98 11.24 -17.55 -0.20
N SER A 99 10.31 -18.17 -0.93
CA SER A 99 10.67 -19.00 -2.08
C SER A 99 11.15 -18.14 -3.25
N VAL A 100 11.91 -18.75 -4.18
CA VAL A 100 12.40 -18.07 -5.39
C VAL A 100 11.21 -17.58 -6.23
N GLU A 101 10.16 -18.38 -6.34
CA GLU A 101 8.95 -18.02 -7.08
C GLU A 101 8.21 -16.85 -6.41
N GLY A 102 8.14 -16.84 -5.07
CA GLY A 102 7.56 -15.72 -4.31
C GLY A 102 8.36 -14.43 -4.51
N ARG A 103 9.69 -14.53 -4.46
CA ARG A 103 10.61 -13.42 -4.75
C ARG A 103 10.39 -12.90 -6.17
N ASP A 104 10.33 -13.77 -7.16
CA ASP A 104 10.16 -13.42 -8.57
C ASP A 104 8.78 -12.82 -8.86
N LYS A 105 7.73 -13.26 -8.16
CA LYS A 105 6.40 -12.63 -8.23
C LYS A 105 6.46 -11.18 -7.74
N ILE A 106 7.07 -10.94 -6.57
CA ILE A 106 7.21 -9.59 -6.03
C ILE A 106 8.02 -8.71 -6.98
N LEU A 107 9.20 -9.17 -7.43
CA LEU A 107 10.09 -8.38 -8.29
C LEU A 107 9.46 -7.95 -9.61
N ARG A 108 8.58 -8.78 -10.21
CA ARG A 108 7.91 -8.46 -11.48
C ARG A 108 7.00 -7.23 -11.41
N GLU A 109 6.51 -6.87 -10.23
CA GLU A 109 5.57 -5.76 -10.05
C GLU A 109 6.23 -4.50 -9.48
N VAL A 110 7.48 -4.57 -9.01
CA VAL A 110 8.17 -3.47 -8.31
C VAL A 110 8.21 -2.19 -9.14
N GLU A 111 8.56 -2.27 -10.42
CA GLU A 111 8.66 -1.08 -11.28
C GLU A 111 7.30 -0.37 -11.41
N TYR A 112 6.25 -1.14 -11.68
CA TYR A 112 4.88 -0.61 -11.77
C TYR A 112 4.44 0.04 -10.45
N VAL A 113 4.74 -0.59 -9.31
CA VAL A 113 4.38 -0.09 -7.98
C VAL A 113 5.12 1.20 -7.65
N ILE A 114 6.42 1.29 -7.94
CA ILE A 114 7.21 2.51 -7.74
C ILE A 114 6.64 3.65 -8.58
N ASN A 115 6.33 3.41 -9.86
CA ASN A 115 5.77 4.43 -10.74
C ASN A 115 4.37 4.87 -10.28
N SER A 116 3.55 3.93 -9.80
CA SER A 116 2.23 4.22 -9.23
C SER A 116 2.32 5.05 -7.95
N ALA A 117 3.28 4.76 -7.07
CA ALA A 117 3.53 5.54 -5.85
C ALA A 117 4.03 6.95 -6.17
N LYS A 118 4.94 7.11 -7.16
CA LYS A 118 5.34 8.43 -7.66
C LYS A 118 4.15 9.21 -8.20
N ARG A 119 3.28 8.57 -8.98
CA ARG A 119 2.05 9.21 -9.48
C ARG A 119 1.14 9.69 -8.34
N ALA A 120 1.00 8.91 -7.27
CA ALA A 120 0.25 9.29 -6.07
C ALA A 120 0.83 10.56 -5.41
N ILE A 121 2.16 10.63 -5.29
CA ILE A 121 2.86 11.80 -4.74
C ILE A 121 2.62 13.03 -5.61
N GLU A 122 2.70 12.91 -6.93
CA GLU A 122 2.45 14.04 -7.83
C GLU A 122 0.99 14.54 -7.73
N ILE A 123 0.01 13.64 -7.60
CA ILE A 123 -1.39 14.03 -7.36
C ILE A 123 -1.51 14.84 -6.05
N ALA A 124 -0.85 14.40 -4.97
CA ALA A 124 -0.89 15.11 -3.70
C ALA A 124 -0.22 16.49 -3.79
N LYS A 125 0.94 16.59 -4.45
CA LYS A 125 1.63 17.87 -4.69
C LYS A 125 0.80 18.82 -5.53
N ASP A 126 0.21 18.34 -6.62
CA ASP A 126 -0.67 19.12 -7.50
C ASP A 126 -1.85 19.70 -6.72
N TRP A 127 -2.40 18.92 -5.77
CA TRP A 127 -3.47 19.39 -4.90
C TRP A 127 -2.98 20.45 -3.91
N ILE A 128 -1.86 20.20 -3.22
CA ILE A 128 -1.27 21.15 -2.26
C ILE A 128 -0.97 22.49 -2.94
N GLU A 129 -0.35 22.47 -4.11
CA GLU A 129 0.01 23.68 -4.86
C GLU A 129 -1.23 24.51 -5.24
N LYS A 130 -2.35 23.86 -5.56
CA LYS A 130 -3.62 24.54 -5.88
C LYS A 130 -4.38 25.04 -4.66
N ASN A 131 -4.03 24.56 -3.45
CA ASN A 131 -4.74 24.84 -2.21
C ASN A 131 -3.80 25.39 -1.13
N LYS A 132 -2.78 26.18 -1.50
CA LYS A 132 -1.77 26.69 -0.56
C LYS A 132 -2.37 27.41 0.65
N GLU A 133 -3.38 28.26 0.43
CA GLU A 133 -4.06 29.02 1.48
C GLU A 133 -4.70 28.12 2.56
N LEU A 134 -5.01 26.86 2.23
CA LEU A 134 -5.58 25.89 3.17
C LEU A 134 -4.50 25.08 3.92
N VAL A 135 -3.28 25.00 3.36
CA VAL A 135 -2.19 24.16 3.85
C VAL A 135 -1.17 24.96 4.68
N GLU A 136 -1.04 26.26 4.42
CA GLU A 136 -0.23 27.21 5.21
C GLU A 136 -0.93 27.66 6.50
#